data_AF-A0A946ZQ20-F1
#
_entry.id   AF-A0A946ZQ20-F1
#
_cell.length_a   1.000
_cell.length_b   1.000
_cell.length_c   1.000
_cell.angle_alpha   90.00
_cell.angle_beta   90.00
_cell.angle_gamma   90.00
#
_symmetry.space_group_name_H-M   'P 1'
#
loop_
_entity.id
_entity.type
_entity.pdbx_description
1 polymer ?
#
loop_
_entity_poly.entity_id
_entity_poly.type
_entity_poly.pdbx_seq_one_letter_code
_entity_poly.pdbx_strand_id
1 'polypeptide(L)'
;GKYLVAWHPKSSEENERTTVVIRTPKFGDILYRQIAGAMARRIVNYAEVGESAQQGEESGFIKFGSRVDVFLPTDAQVAVKLNQKVKGAITCIATVKEKDG
;
A
#
# COMPACT_ATOMS: atom_id res chain seq x y z
N GLY A 1 -19.40 13.80 35.48
CA GLY A 1 -19.87 12.61 34.75
C GLY A 1 -20.60 13.04 33.49
N LYS A 2 -20.11 12.56 32.34
CA LYS A 2 -20.84 12.22 31.11
C LYS A 2 -19.80 11.64 30.14
N TYR A 3 -19.36 10.43 30.47
CA TYR A 3 -18.66 9.55 29.55
C TYR A 3 -19.68 9.16 28.48
N LEU A 4 -19.69 9.87 27.35
CA LEU A 4 -20.37 9.40 26.16
C LEU A 4 -19.44 8.41 25.48
N VAL A 5 -19.76 7.16 25.75
CA VAL A 5 -19.28 5.95 25.10
C VAL A 5 -19.31 6.16 23.58
N ALA A 6 -18.13 6.26 22.96
CA ALA A 6 -17.99 6.26 21.51
C ALA A 6 -18.09 4.83 20.97
N TRP A 7 -19.23 4.18 21.18
CA TRP A 7 -19.66 3.00 20.41
C TRP A 7 -20.44 3.44 19.16
N HIS A 8 -20.00 4.52 18.51
CA HIS A 8 -20.55 4.93 17.23
C HIS A 8 -19.79 4.18 16.12
N PRO A 9 -20.46 3.34 15.32
CA PRO A 9 -19.85 2.59 14.22
C PRO A 9 -19.61 3.53 13.03
N LYS A 10 -18.65 4.46 13.20
CA LYS A 10 -18.16 5.38 12.15
C LYS A 10 -16.64 5.52 12.14
N SER A 11 -15.92 4.67 12.86
CA SER A 11 -14.45 4.68 12.84
C SER A 11 -13.84 4.05 11.57
N SER A 12 -14.64 3.49 10.64
CA SER A 12 -14.13 2.95 9.37
C SER A 12 -14.18 3.95 8.20
N GLU A 13 -14.93 5.05 8.32
CA GLU A 13 -15.05 6.05 7.24
C GLU A 13 -13.93 7.13 7.29
N GLU A 14 -13.23 7.25 8.43
CA GLU A 14 -12.28 8.34 8.70
C GLU A 14 -10.80 7.90 8.61
N ASN A 15 -10.53 6.64 8.26
CA ASN A 15 -9.15 6.17 8.16
C ASN A 15 -8.50 6.80 6.92
N GLU A 16 -7.45 7.60 7.15
CA GLU A 16 -6.68 8.22 6.08
C GLU A 16 -6.19 7.14 5.11
N ARG A 17 -6.31 7.45 3.82
CA ARG A 17 -5.86 6.57 2.74
C ARG A 17 -5.09 7.39 1.71
N THR A 18 -3.97 6.83 1.27
CA THR A 18 -3.20 7.36 0.15
C THR A 18 -3.08 6.28 -0.91
N THR A 19 -3.32 6.66 -2.16
CA THR A 19 -3.23 5.76 -3.31
C THR A 19 -2.21 6.32 -4.27
N VAL A 20 -1.25 5.50 -4.67
CA VAL A 20 -0.22 5.87 -5.63
C VAL A 20 -0.21 4.85 -6.76
N VAL A 21 -0.10 5.35 -7.99
CA VAL A 21 0.02 4.55 -9.20
C VAL A 21 1.42 4.73 -9.76
N ILE A 22 2.15 3.63 -9.89
CA ILE A 22 3.43 3.56 -10.58
C ILE A 22 3.15 3.02 -11.98
N ARG A 23 3.36 3.87 -12.98
CA ARG A 23 3.31 3.45 -14.38
C ARG A 23 4.66 2.87 -14.77
N THR A 24 4.65 1.70 -15.38
CA THR A 24 5.86 1.11 -15.94
C THR A 24 5.56 0.48 -17.30
N PRO A 25 6.41 0.73 -18.32
CA PRO A 25 6.27 0.05 -19.61
C PRO A 25 6.58 -1.45 -19.51
N LYS A 26 7.36 -1.88 -18.50
CA LYS A 26 7.89 -3.26 -18.43
C LYS A 26 6.82 -4.31 -18.09
N PHE A 27 5.98 -4.03 -17.10
CA PHE A 27 4.98 -4.98 -16.60
C PHE A 27 3.58 -4.36 -16.44
N GLY A 28 3.38 -3.10 -16.81
CA GLY A 28 2.10 -2.40 -16.66
C GLY A 28 1.89 -1.80 -15.27
N ASP A 29 0.81 -1.03 -15.14
CA ASP A 29 0.58 -0.19 -13.97
C ASP A 29 0.46 -0.99 -12.66
N ILE A 30 1.16 -0.53 -11.64
CA ILE A 30 1.05 -1.02 -10.27
C ILE A 30 0.41 0.07 -9.42
N LEU A 31 -0.53 -0.29 -8.57
CA LEU A 31 -1.13 0.62 -7.59
C LEU A 31 -0.90 0.05 -6.20
N TYR A 32 -0.48 0.90 -5.27
CA TYR A 32 -0.54 0.57 -3.85
C TYR A 32 -1.38 1.58 -3.10
N ARG A 33 -2.10 1.09 -2.11
CA ARG A 33 -2.92 1.89 -1.21
C ARG A 33 -2.48 1.67 0.21
N GLN A 34 -2.10 2.78 0.83
CA GLN A 34 -1.80 2.87 2.25
C GLN A 34 -3.09 3.18 3.00
N ILE A 35 -3.39 2.42 4.05
CA ILE A 35 -4.61 2.58 4.86
C ILE A 35 -4.21 2.65 6.33
N ALA A 36 -4.34 3.83 6.93
CA ALA A 36 -4.09 4.01 8.36
C ALA A 36 -5.10 3.19 9.18
N GLY A 37 -4.64 2.52 10.24
CA GLY A 37 -5.51 1.81 11.19
C GLY A 37 -6.30 2.78 12.09
N ALA A 38 -7.28 2.27 12.84
CA ALA A 38 -8.17 3.10 13.68
C ALA A 38 -7.45 3.96 14.74
N MET A 39 -6.25 3.57 15.16
CA MET A 39 -5.40 4.35 16.09
C MET A 39 -4.36 5.21 15.36
N ALA A 40 -4.08 4.91 14.08
CA ALA A 40 -3.13 5.61 13.24
C ALA A 40 -3.85 6.76 12.52
N ARG A 41 -3.37 7.99 12.70
CA ARG A 41 -4.02 9.19 12.13
C ARG A 41 -3.21 9.91 11.06
N ARG A 42 -2.08 9.34 10.63
CA ARG A 42 -1.23 10.01 9.65
C ARG A 42 -0.52 9.04 8.72
N ILE A 43 -0.75 9.24 7.43
CA ILE A 43 0.07 8.73 6.33
C ILE A 43 1.03 9.86 5.93
N VAL A 44 2.29 9.52 5.72
CA VAL A 44 3.26 10.41 5.07
C VAL A 44 3.63 9.75 3.76
N ASN A 45 3.29 10.40 2.65
CA ASN A 45 3.61 9.95 1.30
C ASN A 45 4.69 10.84 0.71
N TYR A 46 5.70 10.22 0.10
CA TYR A 46 6.80 10.93 -0.57
C TYR A 46 6.64 10.98 -2.09
N ALA A 47 5.72 10.19 -2.66
CA ALA A 47 5.55 10.17 -4.11
C ALA A 47 4.94 11.47 -4.65
N GLU A 48 5.59 12.07 -5.65
CA GLU A 48 5.07 13.20 -6.41
C GLU A 48 4.67 12.78 -7.84
N VAL A 49 3.65 13.44 -8.39
CA VAL A 49 3.16 13.11 -9.73
C VAL A 49 4.18 13.55 -10.77
N GLY A 50 4.60 12.60 -11.61
CA GLY A 50 5.55 12.84 -12.70
C GLY A 50 6.99 12.49 -12.36
N GLU A 51 7.29 12.19 -11.09
CA GLU A 51 8.61 11.71 -10.68
C GLU A 51 8.81 10.22 -10.97
N SER A 52 10.08 9.83 -11.16
CA SER A 52 10.48 8.45 -11.29
C SER A 52 10.51 7.76 -9.93
N ALA A 53 9.99 6.54 -9.84
CA ALA A 53 10.12 5.69 -8.66
C ALA A 53 11.16 4.59 -8.90
N GLN A 54 12.10 4.40 -7.96
CA GLN A 54 13.06 3.31 -8.00
C GLN A 54 12.68 2.21 -7.00
N GLN A 55 12.77 0.95 -7.44
CA GLN A 55 12.49 -0.18 -6.57
C GLN A 55 13.46 -0.21 -5.39
N GLY A 56 12.91 -0.33 -4.18
CA GLY A 56 13.67 -0.39 -2.92
C GLY A 56 13.74 0.94 -2.18
N GLU A 57 13.33 2.04 -2.80
CA GLU A 57 13.25 3.35 -2.14
C GLU A 57 12.03 3.48 -1.23
N GLU A 58 12.09 4.45 -0.33
CA GLU A 58 11.00 4.76 0.58
C GLU A 58 9.88 5.50 -0.16
N SER A 59 8.68 4.93 -0.13
CA SER A 59 7.46 5.58 -0.64
C SER A 59 6.81 6.51 0.41
N GLY A 60 7.24 6.39 1.67
CA GLY A 60 6.62 7.02 2.81
C GLY A 60 6.44 6.04 3.98
N PHE A 61 5.65 6.43 4.97
CA PHE A 61 5.38 5.60 6.14
C PHE A 61 4.03 5.90 6.77
N ILE A 62 3.55 4.96 7.58
CA ILE A 62 2.26 5.04 8.25
C ILE A 62 2.48 4.92 9.75
N LYS A 63 2.05 5.93 10.51
CA LYS A 63 2.33 6.01 11.95
C LYS A 63 1.49 4.98 12.72
N PHE A 64 2.12 4.15 13.55
CA PHE A 64 1.46 3.16 14.44
C PHE A 64 0.68 2.03 13.74
N GLY A 65 1.28 1.47 12.69
CA GLY A 65 0.82 0.22 12.07
C GLY A 65 -0.34 0.45 11.10
N SER A 66 -0.34 -0.33 10.02
CA SER A 66 -1.29 -0.14 8.93
C SER A 66 -1.29 -1.32 7.98
N ARG A 67 -2.28 -1.29 7.09
CA ARG A 67 -2.42 -2.20 5.98
C ARG A 67 -1.97 -1.50 4.70
N VAL A 68 -1.30 -2.25 3.83
CA VAL A 68 -1.05 -1.84 2.45
C VAL A 68 -1.76 -2.83 1.54
N ASP A 69 -2.62 -2.32 0.67
CA ASP A 69 -3.19 -3.08 -0.43
C ASP A 69 -2.33 -2.86 -1.67
N VAL A 70 -1.94 -3.94 -2.34
CA VAL A 70 -1.18 -3.90 -3.60
C VAL A 70 -2.05 -4.46 -4.72
N PHE A 71 -2.21 -3.67 -5.77
CA PHE A 71 -2.98 -3.99 -6.95
C PHE A 71 -2.00 -4.14 -8.10
N LEU A 72 -2.03 -5.31 -8.70
CA LEU A 72 -1.08 -5.74 -9.72
C LEU A 72 -1.83 -6.01 -11.03
N PRO A 73 -1.11 -6.06 -12.16
CA PRO A 73 -1.63 -6.60 -13.41
C PRO A 73 -2.34 -7.95 -13.21
N THR A 74 -3.38 -8.21 -14.00
CA THR A 74 -4.24 -9.41 -13.85
C THR A 74 -3.51 -10.72 -14.14
N ASP A 75 -2.39 -10.65 -14.86
CA ASP A 75 -1.50 -11.76 -15.19
C ASP A 75 -0.35 -11.95 -14.18
N ALA A 76 -0.33 -11.15 -13.10
CA ALA A 76 0.64 -11.30 -12.02
C ALA A 76 0.46 -12.63 -11.28
N GLN A 77 1.57 -13.31 -10.99
CA GLN A 77 1.62 -14.53 -10.20
C GLN A 77 2.09 -14.21 -8.79
N VAL A 78 1.27 -14.53 -7.78
CA VAL A 78 1.61 -14.32 -6.37
C VAL A 78 2.75 -15.26 -5.97
N ALA A 79 3.84 -14.70 -5.44
CA ALA A 79 5.07 -15.42 -5.07
C ALA A 79 5.17 -15.73 -3.56
N VAL A 80 4.14 -15.38 -2.79
CA VAL A 80 4.07 -15.58 -1.33
C VAL A 80 2.82 -16.34 -0.93
N LYS A 81 2.87 -16.98 0.24
CA LYS A 81 1.72 -17.69 0.83
C LYS A 81 1.04 -16.84 1.91
N LEU A 82 -0.22 -17.16 2.20
CA LEU A 82 -0.93 -16.56 3.34
C LEU A 82 -0.12 -16.75 4.63
N ASN A 83 -0.06 -15.71 5.47
CA ASN A 83 0.69 -15.64 6.73
C ASN A 83 2.23 -15.77 6.59
N GLN A 84 2.78 -15.78 5.37
CA GLN A 84 4.22 -15.74 5.18
C GLN A 84 4.79 -14.41 5.69
N LYS A 85 5.82 -14.49 6.53
CA LYS A 85 6.58 -13.30 6.94
C LYS A 85 7.36 -12.76 5.74
N VAL A 86 7.19 -11.48 5.45
CA VAL A 86 7.86 -10.78 4.36
C VAL A 86 8.76 -9.68 4.93
N LYS A 87 9.81 -9.33 4.18
CA LYS A 87 10.66 -8.18 4.47
C LYS A 87 10.57 -7.18 3.32
N GLY A 88 10.25 -5.93 3.63
CA GLY A 88 10.18 -4.84 2.65
C GLY A 88 11.48 -4.73 1.84
N ALA A 89 11.35 -4.34 0.57
CA ALA A 89 12.44 -4.25 -0.41
C ALA A 89 13.24 -5.55 -0.68
N ILE A 90 12.88 -6.69 -0.07
CA ILE A 90 13.65 -7.94 -0.18
C ILE A 90 12.75 -9.10 -0.65
N THR A 91 11.60 -9.31 0.00
CA THR A 91 10.73 -10.42 -0.36
C THR A 91 9.92 -10.08 -1.61
N CYS A 92 10.11 -10.84 -2.69
CA CYS A 92 9.25 -10.78 -3.86
C CYS A 92 7.84 -11.28 -3.49
N ILE A 93 6.83 -10.44 -3.67
CA ILE A 93 5.42 -10.79 -3.39
C ILE A 93 4.66 -11.26 -4.63
N ALA A 94 5.11 -10.88 -5.82
CA ALA A 94 4.53 -11.28 -7.09
C ALA A 94 5.53 -11.11 -8.24
N THR A 95 5.33 -11.87 -9.30
CA THR A 95 6.04 -11.74 -10.58
C THR A 95 5.04 -11.45 -11.69
N VAL A 96 5.46 -10.70 -12.71
CA VAL A 96 4.67 -10.45 -13.93
C VAL A 96 5.56 -10.83 -15.10
N LYS A 97 4.99 -11.36 -16.18
CA LYS A 97 5.76 -11.53 -17.42
C LYS A 97 6.09 -10.15 -17.96
N GLU A 98 7.33 -9.94 -18.37
CA GLU A 98 7.67 -8.71 -19.08
C GLU A 98 6.82 -8.66 -20.36
N LYS A 99 6.21 -7.51 -20.62
CA LYS A 99 5.51 -7.30 -21.88
C LYS A 99 6.59 -7.09 -22.92
N ASP A 100 6.71 -8.03 -23.85
CA ASP A 100 7.53 -7.85 -25.04
C ASP A 100 7.07 -6.56 -25.74
N GLY A 101 8.02 -5.65 -25.96
CA GLY A 101 7.81 -4.38 -26.66
C GLY A 101 7.67 -4.57 -28.16
#